data_AF-A0A1S1HF03-F1
#
_entry.id   AF-A0A1S1HF03-F1
#
_cell.length_a   1.000
_cell.length_b   1.000
_cell.length_c   1.000
_cell.angle_alpha   90.00
_cell.angle_beta   90.00
_cell.angle_gamma   90.00
#
_symmetry.space_group_name_H-M   'P 1'
#
loop_
_entity.id
_entity.type
_entity.pdbx_description
1 polymer ?
#
loop_
_entity_poly.entity_id
_entity_poly.type
_entity_poly.pdbx_seq_one_letter_code
_entity_poly.pdbx_strand_id
1 'polypeptide(L)' 'MRYEREYVRRRYREEIARAREAECPELRLAHSKLAEVFGEQLKIMNADHSFYATGLAIRRAAAR' A
#
# COMPACT_ATOMS: atom_id res chain seq x y z
N MET A 1 3.97 -0.41 -11.42
CA MET A 1 4.90 -0.52 -10.26
C MET A 1 5.14 0.79 -9.52
N ARG A 2 5.79 1.84 -10.07
CA ARG A 2 5.85 3.14 -9.37
C ARG A 2 4.45 3.71 -9.10
N TYR A 3 3.58 3.66 -10.11
CA TYR A 3 2.17 4.05 -10.01
C TYR A 3 1.37 3.20 -9.00
N GLU A 4 1.66 1.90 -8.88
CA GLU A 4 1.01 1.03 -7.87
C GLU A 4 1.47 1.39 -6.46
N ARG A 5 2.78 1.63 -6.25
CA ARG A 5 3.28 1.99 -4.92
C ARG A 5 2.72 3.33 -4.45
N GLU A 6 2.65 4.29 -5.36
CA GLU A 6 2.07 5.60 -5.09
C GLU A 6 0.57 5.49 -4.79
N TYR A 7 -0.16 4.68 -5.57
CA TYR A 7 -1.56 4.36 -5.30
C TYR A 7 -1.75 3.75 -3.91
N VAL A 8 -1.02 2.68 -3.57
CA VAL A 8 -1.14 2.01 -2.26
C VAL A 8 -0.80 2.98 -1.12
N ARG A 9 0.24 3.80 -1.28
CA ARG A 9 0.62 4.82 -0.28
C ARG A 9 -0.46 5.90 -0.11
N ARG A 10 -1.09 6.33 -1.20
CA ARG A 10 -2.19 7.30 -1.17
C ARG A 10 -3.41 6.71 -0.46
N ARG A 11 -3.83 5.50 -0.85
CA ARG A 11 -4.98 4.80 -0.23
C ARG A 11 -4.75 4.55 1.25
N TYR A 12 -3.55 4.12 1.65
CA TYR A 12 -3.18 3.97 3.05
C TYR A 12 -3.45 5.26 3.87
N ARG A 13 -3.00 6.41 3.37
CA ARG A 13 -3.20 7.71 4.05
C ARG A 13 -4.67 8.12 4.09
N GLU A 14 -5.38 7.94 2.98
CA GLU A 14 -6.81 8.25 2.87
C GLU A 14 -7.64 7.41 3.86
N GLU A 15 -7.36 6.11 3.99
CA GLU A 15 -8.07 5.23 4.93
C GLU A 15 -7.77 5.56 6.39
N ILE A 16 -6.54 5.98 6.73
CA ILE A 16 -6.22 6.51 8.07
C ILE A 16 -7.02 7.78 8.36
N ALA A 17 -7.11 8.71 7.40
CA ALA A 17 -7.86 9.95 7.57
C ALA A 17 -9.35 9.64 7.78
N ARG A 18 -9.93 8.78 6.93
CA ARG A 18 -11.32 8.33 7.04
C ARG A 18 -11.62 7.63 8.36
N ALA A 19 -10.71 6.80 8.86
CA ALA A 19 -10.88 6.18 10.18
C ALA A 19 -10.93 7.22 11.31
N ARG A 20 -10.09 8.27 11.24
CA ARG A 20 -10.07 9.35 12.24
C ARG A 20 -11.32 10.23 12.20
N GLU A 21 -11.82 10.49 11.00
CA GLU A 21 -12.99 11.33 10.75
C GLU A 21 -14.32 10.58 10.90
N ALA A 22 -14.31 9.25 10.90
CA ALA A 22 -15.53 8.46 11.04
C ALA A 22 -16.15 8.60 12.44
N GLU A 23 -17.36 9.16 12.49
CA GLU A 23 -18.16 9.29 13.71
C GLU A 23 -18.73 7.93 14.16
N CYS A 24 -19.12 7.08 13.21
CA CYS A 24 -19.62 5.73 13.44
C CYS A 24 -18.48 4.74 13.77
N PRO A 25 -18.55 4.01 14.90
CA PRO A 25 -17.51 3.05 15.31
C PRO A 25 -17.24 1.94 14.28
N GLU A 26 -18.27 1.45 13.60
CA GLU A 26 -18.18 0.38 12.60
C GLU A 26 -17.42 0.86 11.35
N LEU A 27 -17.70 2.09 10.89
CA LEU A 27 -16.96 2.71 9.79
C LEU A 27 -15.51 3.00 10.18
N ARG A 28 -15.27 3.48 11.40
CA ARG A 28 -13.91 3.65 11.93
C ARG A 28 -13.13 2.34 11.91
N LEU A 29 -13.74 1.25 12.35
CA LEU A 29 -13.12 -0.08 12.35
C LEU A 29 -12.85 -0.58 10.93
N ALA A 30 -13.80 -0.41 10.01
CA ALA A 30 -13.64 -0.80 8.61
C ALA A 30 -12.47 -0.05 7.95
N HIS A 31 -12.43 1.28 8.07
CA HIS A 31 -11.34 2.10 7.53
C HIS A 31 -9.98 1.78 8.18
N SER A 32 -9.96 1.47 9.49
CA SER A 32 -8.73 1.06 10.18
C SER A 32 -8.19 -0.27 9.65
N LYS A 33 -9.07 -1.27 9.42
CA LYS A 33 -8.68 -2.56 8.82
C LYS A 33 -8.19 -2.41 7.38
N LEU A 34 -8.83 -1.55 6.59
CA LEU A 34 -8.36 -1.24 5.24
C LEU A 34 -6.99 -0.58 5.25
N ALA A 35 -6.75 0.37 6.17
CA ALA A 35 -5.45 0.98 6.36
C ALA A 35 -4.37 -0.06 6.77
N GLU A 36 -4.72 -1.02 7.62
CA GLU A 36 -3.81 -2.13 7.99
C GLU A 36 -3.40 -2.95 6.75
N VAL A 37 -4.36 -3.35 5.92
CA VAL A 37 -4.09 -4.11 4.69
C VAL A 37 -3.17 -3.33 3.74
N PHE A 38 -3.44 -2.04 3.50
CA PHE A 38 -2.57 -1.22 2.66
C PHE A 38 -1.18 -1.02 3.30
N GLY A 39 -1.10 -0.94 4.63
CA GLY A 39 0.16 -0.89 5.37
C GLY A 39 1.01 -2.15 5.17
N GLU A 40 0.41 -3.33 5.29
CA GLU A 40 1.08 -4.61 5.02
C GLU A 40 1.52 -4.74 3.56
N GLN A 41 0.67 -4.29 2.62
CA GLN A 41 1.04 -4.25 1.21
C GLN A 41 2.26 -3.36 0.96
N LEU A 42 2.35 -2.19 1.62
CA LEU A 42 3.54 -1.33 1.52
C LEU A 42 4.78 -2.00 2.10
N LYS A 43 4.67 -2.75 3.21
CA LYS A 43 5.80 -3.51 3.78
C LYS A 43 6.31 -4.54 2.78
N ILE A 44 5.41 -5.32 2.18
CA ILE A 44 5.74 -6.31 1.14
C ILE A 44 6.40 -5.60 -0.05
N MET A 45 5.84 -4.51 -0.56
CA MET A 45 6.41 -3.78 -1.71
C MET A 45 7.78 -3.15 -1.41
N ASN A 46 8.10 -2.88 -0.15
CA ASN A 46 9.39 -2.34 0.27
C ASN A 46 10.42 -3.42 0.59
N ALA A 47 10.02 -4.69 0.70
CA ALA A 47 10.95 -5.78 0.96
C ALA A 47 11.84 -6.03 -0.27
N ASP A 48 13.15 -6.15 -0.03
CA ASP A 48 14.17 -6.31 -1.06
C ASP A 48 14.01 -7.60 -1.89
N HIS A 49 13.34 -8.62 -1.32
CA HIS A 49 13.05 -9.90 -1.97
C HIS A 49 11.61 -10.01 -2.48
N SER A 50 10.85 -8.91 -2.45
CA SER A 50 9.47 -8.96 -2.92
C SER A 50 9.41 -9.27 -4.41
N PHE A 51 8.35 -9.96 -4.84
CA PHE A 51 8.04 -10.15 -6.26
C PHE A 51 8.09 -8.82 -7.05
N TYR A 52 7.77 -7.71 -6.39
CA TYR A 52 7.89 -6.35 -6.92
C TYR A 52 9.35 -5.90 -7.12
N ALA A 53 10.24 -6.14 -6.16
CA ALA A 53 11.67 -5.83 -6.29
C ALA A 53 12.31 -6.69 -7.40
N THR A 54 12.03 -7.99 -7.41
CA THR A 54 12.51 -8.94 -8.43
C THR A 54 11.99 -8.61 -9.83
N GLY A 55 10.69 -8.33 -9.98
CA GLY A 55 10.08 -7.94 -11.25
C GLY A 55 10.53 -6.56 -11.76
N LEU A 56 11.03 -5.67 -10.89
CA LEU A 56 11.64 -4.40 -11.28
C LEU A 56 13.07 -4.60 -11.77
N ALA A 57 13.84 -5.44 -11.09
CA ALA A 57 15.21 -5.78 -11.45
C ALA A 57 15.27 -6.44 -12.83
N ILE A 58 14.39 -7.41 -13.10
CA ILE A 58 14.29 -8.10 -14.40
C ILE A 58 13.97 -7.10 -15.52
N ARG A 59 13.00 -6.20 -15.33
CA ARG A 59 12.67 -5.18 -16.34
C ARG A 59 13.80 -4.20 -16.62
N ARG A 60 14.54 -3.79 -15.59
CA ARG A 60 15.73 -2.93 -15.76
C ARG A 60 16.86 -3.64 -16.49
N ALA A 61 17.05 -4.93 -16.22
CA ALA A 61 18.02 -5.75 -16.93
C ALA A 61 17.64 -5.95 -18.41
N ALA A 62 16.36 -6.11 -18.72
CA ALA A 62 15.85 -6.27 -20.09
C ALA A 62 15.79 -4.97 -20.92
N ALA A 63 16.00 -3.80 -20.31
CA ALA A 63 16.01 -2.50 -20.99
C ALA A 63 17.43 -1.97 -21.29
N ARG A 64 18.46 -2.79 -21.03
CA ARG A 64 19.86 -2.58 -21.44
C ARG A 64 20.16 -3.41 -22.67
#